data_AF-A0AAD5MCV2-F1
#
_entry.id   AF-A0AAD5MCV2-F1
#
_cell.length_a   1.000
_cell.length_b   1.000
_cell.length_c   1.000
_cell.angle_alpha   90.00
_cell.angle_beta   90.00
_cell.angle_gamma   90.00
#
_symmetry.space_group_name_H-M   'P 1'
#
loop_
_entity.id
_entity.type
_entity.pdbx_description
1 polymer ?
#
loop_
_entity_poly.entity_id
_entity_poly.type
_entity_poly.pdbx_seq_one_letter_code
_entity_poly.pdbx_strand_id
1 'polypeptide(L)'
;MSIGLSSPARYSLSYVDSLLSDFTQFPQKSIQFVFQRLLVTCGADCGSPAVHCARVLLSTVGFGQPLQSGPRRSLDESTAAQLIFLIVKFATEEQPSRSVLELTGARHIFNALTDRVSAELQDIEANNDNQLPVLIQSISSKVLPAASDIQLCLFWVSVSPGKAANLIKPFIGQLLHNFFVIVVSSKEKTVIRPEFVIRCITAYLEGDYDISTPLVTFLRNSIAEDKKHIFNSFLDQVIAKAGRLSSDVVDNEALITQVELLCAAGTYNSAAKKALFESSSMFLVGVVQSAGSSCTATEEAFRSRLNDMAMTEAACFTPPMVALALISFLDGGPNKASVQAKRHASFERAGPGVSELDVIEDPPWNGKVFASVINERNPNLDWYEVFDRLDDIQMLITRRQSLITLIDALRTGLREKPFPIARLYAKWRYREAQLSLITSMVENPDVFCIADFPHRTVPTSMLKNMPHENDRLLAPWCCVELTELLLTMAGEQNVQTVAIRLLHGALEKWPDVILLALFQVP
;
A
#
# COMPACT_ATOMS: atom_id res chain seq x y z
N MET A 1 -12.18 25.29 39.09
CA MET A 1 -11.54 25.60 37.79
C MET A 1 -11.04 24.29 37.20
N SER A 2 -11.83 23.73 36.29
CA SER A 2 -11.55 22.49 35.58
C SER A 2 -10.57 22.75 34.43
N ILE A 3 -9.35 22.23 34.53
CA ILE A 3 -8.41 22.18 33.40
C ILE A 3 -8.64 20.85 32.69
N GLY A 4 -9.18 20.92 31.47
CA GLY A 4 -9.60 19.78 30.68
C GLY A 4 -8.44 18.89 30.22
N LEU A 5 -8.66 17.59 30.34
CA LEU A 5 -7.93 16.52 29.65
C LEU A 5 -8.01 16.77 28.14
N SER A 6 -6.88 17.07 27.50
CA SER A 6 -6.81 17.24 26.04
C SER A 6 -5.57 16.57 25.43
N SER A 7 -5.85 15.55 24.62
CA SER A 7 -5.14 15.05 23.43
C SER A 7 -3.73 14.40 23.55
N PRO A 8 -3.57 13.15 23.05
CA PRO A 8 -2.27 12.50 22.80
C PRO A 8 -1.35 13.22 21.79
N ALA A 9 -1.87 14.15 20.98
CA ALA A 9 -1.14 14.78 19.88
C ALA A 9 -0.03 15.77 20.30
N ARG A 10 -0.01 16.23 21.57
CA ARG A 10 0.95 17.27 22.02
C ARG A 10 2.40 16.78 22.10
N TYR A 11 2.62 15.47 22.23
CA TYR A 11 3.97 14.92 22.47
C TYR A 11 4.72 14.56 21.18
N SER A 12 4.04 14.24 20.07
CA SER A 12 4.72 13.95 18.79
C SER A 12 5.14 15.23 18.05
N LEU A 13 4.33 16.29 18.10
CA LEU A 13 4.67 17.59 17.49
C LEU A 13 5.86 18.27 18.18
N SER A 14 5.88 18.28 19.52
CA SER A 14 7.01 18.82 20.29
C SER A 14 8.31 18.02 20.11
N TYR A 15 8.19 16.72 19.81
CA TYR A 15 9.34 15.90 19.43
C TYR A 15 9.87 16.26 18.03
N VAL A 16 8.97 16.47 17.05
CA VAL A 16 9.34 17.00 15.72
C VAL A 16 10.05 18.35 15.83
N ASP A 17 9.51 19.28 16.64
CA ASP A 17 10.16 20.57 16.90
C ASP A 17 11.54 20.42 17.56
N SER A 18 11.71 19.42 18.42
CA SER A 18 13.00 19.11 19.05
C SER A 18 14.00 18.40 18.11
N LEU A 19 13.51 17.73 17.07
CA LEU A 19 14.35 17.17 16.01
C LEU A 19 14.77 18.25 15.01
N LEU A 20 13.87 19.20 14.72
CA LEU A 20 14.07 20.31 13.78
C LEU A 20 14.63 21.59 14.44
N SER A 21 15.02 21.55 15.71
CA SER A 21 15.82 22.61 16.33
C SER A 21 17.27 22.53 15.86
N ASP A 22 17.97 23.67 15.77
CA ASP A 22 19.39 23.73 15.35
C ASP A 22 20.22 22.67 16.08
N PHE A 23 20.59 21.62 15.34
CA PHE A 23 21.36 20.49 15.84
C PHE A 23 22.82 20.52 15.40
N THR A 24 23.24 21.54 14.64
CA THR A 24 24.63 21.71 14.17
C THR A 24 25.61 21.90 15.33
N GLN A 25 25.11 22.36 16.48
CA GLN A 25 25.87 22.56 17.71
C GLN A 25 26.03 21.27 18.56
N PHE A 26 25.35 20.17 18.18
CA PHE A 26 25.36 18.90 18.92
C PHE A 26 26.02 17.79 18.10
N PRO A 27 27.25 17.35 18.43
CA PRO A 27 28.01 16.39 17.61
C PRO A 27 27.37 14.99 17.50
N GLN A 28 26.38 14.68 18.35
CA GLN A 28 25.66 13.40 18.32
C GLN A 28 24.43 13.38 17.38
N LYS A 29 24.00 14.53 16.84
CA LYS A 29 22.83 14.62 15.95
C LYS A 29 23.28 14.90 14.51
N SER A 30 23.53 13.84 13.73
CA SER A 30 23.78 13.99 12.29
C SER A 30 22.47 14.25 11.53
N ILE A 31 22.56 14.87 10.34
CA ILE A 31 21.39 15.04 9.46
C ILE A 31 20.72 13.69 9.12
N GLN A 32 21.52 12.62 8.99
CA GLN A 32 21.03 11.26 8.76
C GLN A 32 20.25 10.72 9.97
N PHE A 33 20.73 10.98 11.18
CA PHE A 33 20.02 10.62 12.41
C PHE A 33 18.67 11.35 12.51
N VAL A 34 18.67 12.66 12.24
CA VAL A 34 17.44 13.48 12.26
C VAL A 34 16.47 13.01 11.18
N PHE A 35 16.95 12.82 9.96
CA PHE A 35 16.17 12.27 8.84
C PHE A 35 15.50 10.95 9.22
N GLN A 36 16.26 9.97 9.72
CA GLN A 36 15.72 8.67 10.09
C GLN A 36 14.67 8.77 11.20
N ARG A 37 14.90 9.60 12.22
CA ARG A 37 13.95 9.81 13.31
C ARG A 37 12.67 10.49 12.83
N LEU A 38 12.77 11.46 11.92
CA LEU A 38 11.62 12.10 11.30
C LEU A 38 10.77 11.09 10.53
N LEU A 39 11.39 10.21 9.74
CA LEU A 39 10.67 9.16 9.01
C LEU A 39 9.92 8.23 9.97
N VAL A 40 10.60 7.73 11.01
CA VAL A 40 9.99 6.83 12.00
C VAL A 40 8.84 7.50 12.75
N THR A 41 9.03 8.74 13.19
CA THR A 41 8.00 9.51 13.91
C THR A 41 6.79 9.82 13.03
N CYS A 42 7.01 10.21 11.77
CA CYS A 42 5.93 10.53 10.85
C CYS A 42 5.25 9.27 10.25
N GLY A 43 5.90 8.11 10.35
CA GLY A 43 5.33 6.82 9.97
C GLY A 43 4.44 6.20 11.05
N ALA A 44 4.67 6.51 12.33
CA ALA A 44 3.98 5.89 13.47
C ALA A 44 2.62 6.52 13.80
N ASP A 45 2.40 7.79 13.47
CA ASP A 45 1.20 8.55 13.81
C ASP A 45 0.48 9.06 12.55
N CYS A 46 -0.86 9.09 12.59
CA CYS A 46 -1.75 9.53 11.53
C CYS A 46 -1.56 11.03 11.19
N GLY A 47 -0.80 11.32 10.13
CA GLY A 47 -0.78 12.56 9.33
C GLY A 47 -0.26 13.84 10.01
N SER A 48 -0.68 14.12 11.24
CA SER A 48 -0.42 15.40 11.92
C SER A 48 1.06 15.72 12.14
N PRO A 49 1.96 14.77 12.52
CA PRO A 49 3.38 15.08 12.66
C PRO A 49 4.05 15.32 11.31
N ALA A 50 3.60 14.65 10.25
CA ALA A 50 4.11 14.84 8.90
C ALA A 50 3.72 16.22 8.34
N VAL A 51 2.46 16.63 8.53
CA VAL A 51 1.97 17.96 8.15
C VAL A 51 2.70 19.05 8.91
N HIS A 52 2.93 18.86 10.22
CA HIS A 52 3.70 19.80 11.02
C HIS A 52 5.17 19.84 10.60
N CYS A 53 5.80 18.69 10.36
CA CYS A 53 7.17 18.59 9.86
C CYS A 53 7.34 19.33 8.53
N ALA A 54 6.45 19.09 7.56
CA ALA A 54 6.44 19.78 6.27
C ALA A 54 6.29 21.30 6.45
N ARG A 55 5.38 21.75 7.34
CA ARG A 55 5.17 23.17 7.62
C ARG A 55 6.40 23.83 8.23
N VAL A 56 7.06 23.17 9.19
CA VAL A 56 8.28 23.69 9.82
C VAL A 56 9.40 23.79 8.78
N LEU A 57 9.66 22.72 8.02
CA LEU A 57 10.70 22.70 6.99
C LEU A 57 10.47 23.77 5.91
N LEU A 58 9.24 23.90 5.40
CA LEU A 58 8.90 24.91 4.40
C LEU A 58 9.01 26.33 4.96
N SER A 59 8.52 26.57 6.17
CA SER A 59 8.67 27.87 6.83
C SER A 59 10.14 28.23 7.07
N THR A 60 11.00 27.26 7.37
CA THR A 60 12.44 27.49 7.56
C THR A 60 13.12 27.91 6.26
N VAL A 61 12.77 27.35 5.11
CA VAL A 61 13.31 27.77 3.80
C VAL A 61 12.62 29.03 3.23
N GLY A 62 11.82 29.73 4.04
CA GLY A 62 11.12 30.94 3.65
C GLY A 62 9.95 30.71 2.67
N PHE A 63 9.32 29.53 2.73
CA PHE A 63 8.15 29.16 1.93
C PHE A 63 6.88 29.08 2.80
N GLY A 64 5.85 29.86 2.47
CA GLY A 64 4.59 29.94 3.21
C GLY A 64 4.63 30.94 4.39
N GLN A 65 3.58 30.91 5.24
CA GLN A 65 3.48 31.82 6.38
C GLN A 65 4.56 31.54 7.45
N PRO A 66 5.24 32.57 7.97
CA PRO A 66 6.25 32.40 9.00
C PRO A 66 5.61 31.89 10.29
N LEU A 67 6.14 30.79 10.82
CA LEU A 67 5.75 30.27 12.12
C LEU A 67 6.21 31.22 13.24
N GLN A 68 5.42 31.33 14.32
CA GLN A 68 5.83 32.07 15.52
C GLN A 68 7.11 31.43 16.08
N SER A 69 8.14 32.25 16.29
CA SER A 69 9.44 31.80 16.79
C SER A 69 9.29 31.08 18.13
N GLY A 70 9.54 29.77 18.14
CA GLY A 70 9.63 28.99 19.37
C GLY A 70 10.84 29.39 20.23
N PRO A 71 10.93 28.89 21.47
CA PRO A 71 12.01 29.26 22.40
C PRO A 71 13.40 28.71 22.01
N ARG A 72 13.50 27.86 20.97
CA ARG A 72 14.76 27.25 20.50
C ARG A 72 15.13 27.80 19.13
N ARG A 73 16.44 27.92 18.87
CA ARG A 73 16.97 28.34 17.58
C ARG A 73 16.49 27.39 16.48
N SER A 74 15.83 27.94 15.47
CA SER A 74 15.35 27.19 14.30
C SER A 74 16.53 26.62 13.51
N LEU A 75 16.28 25.55 12.78
CA LEU A 75 17.20 25.01 11.78
C LEU A 75 17.62 26.13 10.79
N ASP A 76 18.83 26.04 10.24
CA ASP A 76 19.26 26.91 9.16
C ASP A 76 18.59 26.51 7.83
N GLU A 77 18.46 27.47 6.91
CA GLU A 77 17.80 27.27 5.60
C GLU A 77 18.46 26.15 4.79
N SER A 78 19.79 26.03 4.86
CA SER A 78 20.53 25.05 4.07
C SER A 78 20.28 23.61 4.55
N THR A 79 20.27 23.38 5.86
CA THR A 79 19.96 22.06 6.43
C THR A 79 18.50 21.70 6.24
N ALA A 80 17.57 22.66 6.30
CA ALA A 80 16.16 22.44 6.00
C ALA A 80 15.95 21.99 4.54
N ALA A 81 16.58 22.69 3.59
CA ALA A 81 16.53 22.33 2.18
C ALA A 81 17.16 20.95 1.91
N GLN A 82 18.26 20.62 2.59
CA GLN A 82 18.88 19.29 2.49
C GLN A 82 17.96 18.18 3.03
N LEU A 83 17.25 18.41 4.14
CA LEU A 83 16.27 17.45 4.67
C LEU A 83 15.10 17.26 3.70
N ILE A 84 14.55 18.34 3.14
CA ILE A 84 13.49 18.27 2.13
C ILE A 84 13.95 17.45 0.92
N PHE A 85 15.16 17.71 0.41
CA PHE A 85 15.76 16.96 -0.68
C PHE A 85 15.88 15.46 -0.34
N LEU A 86 16.39 15.10 0.84
CA LEU A 86 16.52 13.70 1.27
C LEU A 86 15.16 13.01 1.36
N ILE A 87 14.12 13.71 1.84
CA ILE A 87 12.75 13.20 1.91
C ILE A 87 12.20 12.93 0.50
N VAL A 88 12.30 13.92 -0.40
CA VAL A 88 11.82 13.77 -1.79
C VAL A 88 12.54 12.63 -2.50
N LYS A 89 13.87 12.57 -2.37
CA LYS A 89 14.67 11.49 -2.95
C LYS A 89 14.26 10.11 -2.40
N PHE A 90 14.15 9.97 -1.08
CA PHE A 90 13.83 8.70 -0.45
C PHE A 90 12.40 8.24 -0.73
N ALA A 91 11.45 9.17 -0.83
CA ALA A 91 10.06 8.88 -1.15
C ALA A 91 9.88 8.41 -2.61
N THR A 92 10.69 8.91 -3.54
CA THR A 92 10.52 8.70 -4.99
C THR A 92 11.39 7.57 -5.56
N GLU A 93 12.52 7.26 -4.93
CA GLU A 93 13.43 6.17 -5.34
C GLU A 93 13.13 4.85 -4.61
N GLU A 94 13.46 3.71 -5.24
CA GLU A 94 13.33 2.39 -4.62
C GLU A 94 14.30 2.23 -3.43
N GLN A 95 13.78 1.66 -2.33
CA GLN A 95 14.51 1.50 -1.07
C GLN A 95 14.35 0.06 -0.54
N PRO A 96 14.99 -0.94 -1.19
CA PRO A 96 14.71 -2.37 -0.98
C PRO A 96 15.08 -2.92 0.41
N SER A 97 15.83 -2.17 1.22
CA SER A 97 16.32 -2.61 2.54
C SER A 97 15.84 -1.73 3.71
N ARG A 98 14.82 -0.89 3.48
CA ARG A 98 14.30 0.06 4.49
C ARG A 98 13.02 -0.45 5.12
N SER A 99 12.77 -0.04 6.36
CA SER A 99 11.60 -0.50 7.10
C SER A 99 10.30 0.07 6.53
N VAL A 100 9.20 -0.68 6.64
CA VAL A 100 7.86 -0.23 6.23
C VAL A 100 7.51 1.10 6.90
N LEU A 101 7.89 1.27 8.17
CA LEU A 101 7.64 2.50 8.93
C LEU A 101 8.37 3.72 8.34
N GLU A 102 9.63 3.56 7.93
CA GLU A 102 10.40 4.63 7.28
C GLU A 102 9.83 4.98 5.90
N LEU A 103 9.40 3.98 5.13
CA LEU A 103 8.77 4.17 3.82
C LEU A 103 7.44 4.91 3.94
N THR A 104 6.60 4.53 4.89
CA THR A 104 5.33 5.19 5.20
C THR A 104 5.54 6.62 5.69
N GLY A 105 6.50 6.84 6.58
CA GLY A 105 6.84 8.17 7.06
C GLY A 105 7.33 9.10 5.96
N ALA A 106 8.19 8.61 5.07
CA ALA A 106 8.65 9.39 3.92
C ALA A 106 7.50 9.77 2.99
N ARG A 107 6.58 8.83 2.73
CA ARG A 107 5.37 9.08 1.94
C ARG A 107 4.47 10.14 2.59
N HIS A 108 4.24 10.06 3.89
CA HIS A 108 3.42 11.05 4.61
C HIS A 108 4.03 12.45 4.54
N ILE A 109 5.34 12.58 4.78
CA ILE A 109 5.99 13.89 4.71
C ILE A 109 6.02 14.41 3.28
N PHE A 110 6.30 13.55 2.29
CA PHE A 110 6.26 13.91 0.87
C PHE A 110 4.88 14.45 0.45
N ASN A 111 3.80 13.74 0.79
CA ASN A 111 2.44 14.18 0.50
C ASN A 111 2.13 15.51 1.20
N ALA A 112 2.52 15.66 2.47
CA ALA A 112 2.33 16.92 3.20
C ALA A 112 3.07 18.11 2.56
N LEU A 113 4.27 17.88 2.01
CA LEU A 113 5.02 18.89 1.26
C LEU A 113 4.29 19.28 -0.04
N THR A 114 3.85 18.29 -0.83
CA THR A 114 3.14 18.55 -2.09
C THR A 114 1.77 19.19 -1.88
N ASP A 115 1.05 18.80 -0.83
CA ASP A 115 -0.26 19.36 -0.47
C ASP A 115 -0.11 20.82 -0.05
N ARG A 116 0.93 21.15 0.72
CA ARG A 116 1.19 22.54 1.13
C ARG A 116 1.56 23.42 -0.07
N VAL A 117 2.41 22.92 -0.97
CA VAL A 117 2.72 23.63 -2.22
C VAL A 117 1.47 23.81 -3.07
N SER A 118 0.61 22.79 -3.15
CA SER A 118 -0.66 22.85 -3.88
C SER A 118 -1.59 23.93 -3.32
N ALA A 119 -1.71 24.03 -1.99
CA ALA A 119 -2.52 25.04 -1.32
C ALA A 119 -2.01 26.47 -1.61
N GLU A 120 -0.69 26.70 -1.51
CA GLU A 120 -0.10 28.01 -1.81
C GLU A 120 -0.28 28.41 -3.29
N LEU A 121 -0.22 27.44 -4.22
CA LEU A 121 -0.49 27.70 -5.64
C LEU A 121 -1.95 28.14 -5.87
N GLN A 122 -2.89 27.49 -5.19
CA GLN A 122 -4.32 27.83 -5.28
C GLN A 122 -4.64 29.17 -4.62
N ASP A 123 -3.96 29.50 -3.52
CA ASP A 123 -4.12 30.79 -2.82
C ASP A 123 -3.56 31.97 -3.63
N ILE A 124 -2.46 31.79 -4.36
CA ILE A 124 -1.88 32.83 -5.24
C ILE A 124 -2.76 33.06 -6.47
N GLU A 125 -3.30 31.99 -7.06
CA GLU A 125 -4.26 32.09 -8.17
C GLU A 125 -5.49 32.94 -7.79
N ALA A 126 -5.99 32.80 -6.56
CA ALA A 126 -7.14 33.56 -6.09
C ALA A 126 -6.85 35.07 -5.91
N ASN A 127 -5.57 35.46 -5.79
CA ASN A 127 -5.18 36.81 -5.34
C ASN A 127 -4.32 37.60 -6.36
N ASN A 128 -3.50 36.95 -7.21
CA ASN A 128 -2.73 37.60 -8.30
C ASN A 128 -1.90 36.60 -9.17
N ASP A 129 -2.14 36.55 -10.49
CA ASP A 129 -1.42 35.67 -11.43
C ASP A 129 0.09 36.00 -11.60
N ASN A 130 0.48 37.26 -11.40
CA ASN A 130 1.85 37.73 -11.67
C ASN A 130 2.92 37.20 -10.68
N GLN A 131 2.52 36.56 -9.58
CA GLN A 131 3.44 35.99 -8.58
C GLN A 131 3.75 34.51 -8.80
N LEU A 132 3.06 33.85 -9.73
CA LEU A 132 3.20 32.41 -9.96
C LEU A 132 4.60 32.01 -10.49
N PRO A 133 5.23 32.70 -11.46
CA PRO A 133 6.58 32.37 -11.90
C PRO A 133 7.62 32.50 -10.78
N VAL A 134 7.43 33.50 -9.90
CA VAL A 134 8.28 33.72 -8.72
C VAL A 134 8.13 32.58 -7.72
N LEU A 135 6.91 32.05 -7.53
CA LEU A 135 6.67 30.90 -6.68
C LEU A 135 7.33 29.62 -7.22
N ILE A 136 7.18 29.34 -8.52
CA ILE A 136 7.82 28.20 -9.18
C ILE A 136 9.35 28.28 -9.06
N GLN A 137 9.91 29.47 -9.28
CA GLN A 137 11.34 29.71 -9.09
C GLN A 137 11.75 29.58 -7.62
N SER A 138 10.95 30.05 -6.68
CA SER A 138 11.20 29.92 -5.24
C SER A 138 11.21 28.44 -4.80
N ILE A 139 10.28 27.62 -5.29
CA ILE A 139 10.26 26.18 -5.01
C ILE A 139 11.52 25.51 -5.57
N SER A 140 11.89 25.83 -6.80
CA SER A 140 13.07 25.22 -7.44
C SER A 140 14.39 25.68 -6.81
N SER A 141 14.49 26.94 -6.38
CA SER A 141 15.74 27.53 -5.88
C SER A 141 15.90 27.53 -4.35
N LYS A 142 14.81 27.45 -3.58
CA LYS A 142 14.84 27.47 -2.10
C LYS A 142 14.37 26.17 -1.47
N VAL A 143 13.30 25.57 -2.00
CA VAL A 143 12.74 24.32 -1.43
C VAL A 143 13.53 23.11 -1.90
N LEU A 144 13.94 23.08 -3.16
CA LEU A 144 14.68 21.97 -3.79
C LEU A 144 15.95 22.44 -4.54
N PRO A 145 16.87 23.19 -3.92
CA PRO A 145 18.03 23.79 -4.58
C PRO A 145 19.03 22.79 -5.19
N ALA A 146 19.07 21.57 -4.65
CA ALA A 146 19.97 20.51 -5.08
C ALA A 146 19.29 19.43 -5.93
N ALA A 147 18.01 19.61 -6.28
CA ALA A 147 17.24 18.61 -7.00
C ALA A 147 17.66 18.49 -8.47
N SER A 148 17.78 17.25 -8.96
CA SER A 148 17.92 17.00 -10.40
C SER A 148 16.61 17.29 -11.13
N ASP A 149 16.67 17.43 -12.47
CA ASP A 149 15.48 17.53 -13.32
C ASP A 149 14.50 16.38 -13.08
N ILE A 150 15.01 15.16 -12.80
CA ILE A 150 14.19 14.02 -12.42
C ILE A 150 13.44 14.31 -11.11
N GLN A 151 14.14 14.71 -10.05
CA GLN A 151 13.52 14.93 -8.75
C GLN A 151 12.53 16.10 -8.77
N LEU A 152 12.84 17.17 -9.51
CA LEU A 152 11.91 18.26 -9.77
C LEU A 152 10.67 17.75 -10.53
N CYS A 153 10.85 16.93 -11.56
CA CYS A 153 9.74 16.32 -12.29
C CYS A 153 8.84 15.48 -11.36
N LEU A 154 9.41 14.57 -10.57
CA LEU A 154 8.66 13.68 -9.67
C LEU A 154 7.90 14.47 -8.59
N PHE A 155 8.49 15.55 -8.09
CA PHE A 155 7.85 16.45 -7.15
C PHE A 155 6.67 17.19 -7.79
N TRP A 156 6.89 17.87 -8.93
CA TRP A 156 5.89 18.71 -9.58
C TRP A 156 4.73 17.93 -10.19
N VAL A 157 4.96 16.72 -10.68
CA VAL A 157 3.90 15.82 -11.14
C VAL A 157 3.01 15.35 -9.97
N SER A 158 3.51 15.40 -8.73
CA SER A 158 2.75 15.04 -7.53
C SER A 158 2.03 16.23 -6.89
N VAL A 159 2.26 17.46 -7.37
CA VAL A 159 1.55 18.67 -6.94
C VAL A 159 0.20 18.74 -7.66
N SER A 160 -0.86 19.11 -6.94
CA SER A 160 -2.22 19.26 -7.48
C SER A 160 -2.56 20.75 -7.64
N PRO A 161 -2.20 21.38 -8.78
CA PRO A 161 -2.29 22.83 -8.95
C PRO A 161 -3.73 23.35 -9.10
N GLY A 162 -4.75 22.49 -9.19
CA GLY A 162 -6.13 22.92 -9.35
C GLY A 162 -6.34 23.72 -10.63
N LYS A 163 -6.90 24.92 -10.53
CA LYS A 163 -7.19 25.79 -11.68
C LYS A 163 -5.91 26.47 -12.23
N ALA A 164 -4.87 26.64 -11.40
CA ALA A 164 -3.53 27.07 -11.80
C ALA A 164 -2.78 26.06 -12.69
N ALA A 165 -3.34 24.87 -12.93
CA ALA A 165 -2.76 23.85 -13.81
C ALA A 165 -2.36 24.42 -15.18
N ASN A 166 -3.21 25.28 -15.78
CA ASN A 166 -2.96 25.84 -17.11
C ASN A 166 -1.70 26.71 -17.17
N LEU A 167 -1.31 27.32 -16.07
CA LEU A 167 -0.17 28.23 -16.02
C LEU A 167 1.16 27.49 -15.77
N ILE A 168 1.10 26.33 -15.10
CA ILE A 168 2.29 25.53 -14.74
C ILE A 168 2.55 24.43 -15.79
N LYS A 169 1.55 24.07 -16.60
CA LYS A 169 1.64 23.08 -17.69
C LYS A 169 2.91 23.22 -18.54
N PRO A 170 3.30 24.39 -19.08
CA PRO A 170 4.53 24.49 -19.90
C PRO A 170 5.80 24.06 -19.15
N PHE A 171 5.89 24.41 -17.88
CA PHE A 171 7.02 24.07 -17.02
C PHE A 171 7.06 22.57 -16.69
N ILE A 172 5.91 21.97 -16.32
CA ILE A 172 5.81 20.52 -16.08
C ILE A 172 6.10 19.74 -17.37
N GLY A 173 5.66 20.23 -18.53
CA GLY A 173 5.95 19.66 -19.83
C GLY A 173 7.45 19.56 -20.11
N GLN A 174 8.20 20.64 -19.83
CA GLN A 174 9.66 20.64 -19.99
C GLN A 174 10.34 19.65 -19.04
N LEU A 175 9.90 19.58 -17.79
CA LEU A 175 10.41 18.62 -16.80
C LEU A 175 10.16 17.17 -17.24
N LEU A 176 8.94 16.87 -17.73
CA LEU A 176 8.59 15.54 -18.23
C LEU A 176 9.40 15.16 -19.48
N HIS A 177 9.62 16.12 -20.40
CA HIS A 177 10.48 15.89 -21.55
C HIS A 177 11.90 15.51 -21.11
N ASN A 178 12.51 16.31 -20.22
CA ASN A 178 13.85 16.04 -19.69
C ASN A 178 13.90 14.71 -18.95
N PHE A 179 12.90 14.39 -18.14
CA PHE A 179 12.76 13.12 -17.44
C PHE A 179 12.86 11.93 -18.41
N PHE A 180 12.01 11.88 -19.44
CA PHE A 180 12.02 10.76 -20.39
C PHE A 180 13.33 10.71 -21.20
N VAL A 181 13.91 11.86 -21.58
CA VAL A 181 15.22 11.89 -22.25
C VAL A 181 16.32 11.29 -21.36
N ILE A 182 16.39 11.69 -20.09
CA ILE A 182 17.44 11.24 -19.16
C ILE A 182 17.31 9.74 -18.89
N VAL A 183 16.08 9.28 -18.62
CA VAL A 183 15.80 7.87 -18.34
C VAL A 183 16.06 6.99 -19.57
N VAL A 184 15.67 7.41 -20.78
CA VAL A 184 15.99 6.71 -22.05
C VAL A 184 17.47 6.62 -22.29
N SER A 185 18.19 7.72 -22.04
CA SER A 185 19.63 7.80 -22.27
C SER A 185 20.43 6.95 -21.29
N SER A 186 19.79 6.30 -20.30
CA SER A 186 20.43 5.58 -19.19
C SER A 186 21.50 6.43 -18.47
N LYS A 187 21.32 7.76 -18.47
CA LYS A 187 22.31 8.70 -17.94
C LYS A 187 22.35 8.70 -16.40
N GLU A 188 21.29 8.22 -15.76
CA GLU A 188 21.15 8.17 -14.31
C GLU A 188 20.93 6.71 -13.84
N LYS A 189 21.64 6.30 -12.79
CA LYS A 189 21.57 4.94 -12.20
C LYS A 189 20.45 4.80 -11.16
N THR A 190 19.57 5.78 -11.02
CA THR A 190 18.52 5.82 -9.99
C THR A 190 17.35 4.93 -10.40
N VAL A 191 16.96 4.02 -9.50
CA VAL A 191 15.78 3.18 -9.70
C VAL A 191 14.57 3.89 -9.10
N ILE A 192 13.71 4.41 -9.97
CA ILE A 192 12.52 5.19 -9.59
C ILE A 192 11.39 4.23 -9.25
N ARG A 193 10.63 4.51 -8.19
CA ARG A 193 9.49 3.66 -7.83
C ARG A 193 8.44 3.66 -8.95
N PRO A 194 7.81 2.49 -9.24
CA PRO A 194 6.84 2.38 -10.33
C PRO A 194 5.67 3.36 -10.24
N GLU A 195 5.21 3.69 -9.03
CA GLU A 195 4.10 4.62 -8.80
C GLU A 195 4.37 6.02 -9.39
N PHE A 196 5.62 6.49 -9.33
CA PHE A 196 6.02 7.79 -9.87
C PHE A 196 6.24 7.76 -11.38
N VAL A 197 6.76 6.65 -11.92
CA VAL A 197 6.88 6.46 -13.36
C VAL A 197 5.50 6.50 -14.03
N ILE A 198 4.51 5.83 -13.43
CA ILE A 198 3.12 5.85 -13.90
C ILE A 198 2.57 7.28 -13.86
N ARG A 199 2.77 8.02 -12.77
CA ARG A 199 2.34 9.42 -12.67
C ARG A 199 2.95 10.31 -13.75
N CYS A 200 4.24 10.16 -14.06
CA CYS A 200 4.89 10.92 -15.14
C CYS A 200 4.32 10.58 -16.51
N ILE A 201 4.06 9.30 -16.80
CA ILE A 201 3.40 8.87 -18.05
C ILE A 201 2.01 9.50 -18.13
N THR A 202 1.20 9.37 -17.08
CA THR A 202 -0.16 9.95 -17.03
C THR A 202 -0.13 11.46 -17.24
N ALA A 203 0.71 12.20 -16.52
CA ALA A 203 0.81 13.65 -16.64
C ALA A 203 1.26 14.11 -18.04
N TYR A 204 2.12 13.33 -18.70
CA TYR A 204 2.55 13.62 -20.06
C TYR A 204 1.44 13.35 -21.09
N LEU A 205 0.60 12.33 -20.87
CA LEU A 205 -0.54 12.02 -21.74
C LEU A 205 -1.70 13.01 -21.56
N GLU A 206 -1.92 13.49 -20.33
CA GLU A 206 -2.93 14.48 -19.99
C GLU A 206 -2.56 15.88 -20.49
N GLY A 207 -1.27 16.21 -20.54
CA GLY A 207 -0.80 17.43 -21.17
C GLY A 207 -0.80 17.32 -22.69
N ASP A 208 -1.20 18.39 -23.38
CA ASP A 208 -1.09 18.49 -24.83
C ASP A 208 0.36 18.82 -25.24
N TYR A 209 1.33 18.02 -24.77
CA TYR A 209 2.74 18.18 -25.07
C TYR A 209 3.10 17.47 -26.38
N ASP A 210 4.09 17.99 -27.12
CA ASP A 210 4.56 17.36 -28.36
C ASP A 210 5.16 15.97 -28.06
N ILE A 211 4.47 14.93 -28.55
CA ILE A 211 4.63 13.50 -28.22
C ILE A 211 5.87 12.88 -28.90
N SER A 212 6.54 13.63 -29.77
CA SER A 212 7.19 13.04 -30.95
C SER A 212 8.48 12.25 -30.72
N THR A 213 9.06 12.09 -29.52
CA THR A 213 10.25 11.19 -29.42
C THR A 213 10.58 10.56 -28.06
N PRO A 214 10.68 11.30 -26.93
CA PRO A 214 11.30 10.75 -25.73
C PRO A 214 10.45 9.70 -25.01
N LEU A 215 9.15 9.97 -24.82
CA LEU A 215 8.23 9.02 -24.19
C LEU A 215 8.12 7.75 -25.05
N VAL A 216 7.89 7.87 -26.36
CA VAL A 216 7.78 6.70 -27.25
C VAL A 216 9.05 5.85 -27.21
N THR A 217 10.23 6.46 -27.15
CA THR A 217 11.51 5.74 -27.04
C THR A 217 11.68 5.10 -25.66
N PHE A 218 11.28 5.78 -24.59
CA PHE A 218 11.26 5.23 -23.23
C PHE A 218 10.41 3.97 -23.16
N LEU A 219 9.18 4.07 -23.65
CA LEU A 219 8.26 2.95 -23.70
C LEU A 219 8.83 1.79 -24.52
N ARG A 220 9.42 2.09 -25.68
CA ARG A 220 10.05 1.05 -26.52
C ARG A 220 11.22 0.34 -25.82
N ASN A 221 12.01 1.06 -25.02
CA ASN A 221 13.23 0.53 -24.39
C ASN A 221 12.97 -0.15 -23.04
N SER A 222 11.97 0.30 -22.27
CA SER A 222 11.71 -0.19 -20.90
C SER A 222 10.78 -1.41 -20.84
N ILE A 223 10.25 -1.87 -21.98
CA ILE A 223 9.33 -2.99 -22.05
C ILE A 223 10.09 -4.27 -22.44
N ALA A 224 10.30 -5.15 -21.47
CA ALA A 224 10.63 -6.55 -21.72
C ALA A 224 9.45 -7.25 -22.44
N GLU A 225 9.74 -8.26 -23.28
CA GLU A 225 8.78 -8.93 -24.19
C GLU A 225 7.51 -9.45 -23.51
N ASP A 226 7.56 -9.75 -22.22
CA ASP A 226 6.49 -10.33 -21.40
C ASP A 226 5.41 -9.31 -20.95
N LYS A 227 5.71 -8.01 -20.97
CA LYS A 227 4.78 -6.94 -20.49
C LYS A 227 4.14 -6.11 -21.59
N LYS A 228 4.37 -6.45 -22.86
CA LYS A 228 3.84 -5.75 -24.06
C LYS A 228 2.32 -5.57 -24.06
N HIS A 229 1.54 -6.51 -23.54
CA HIS A 229 0.07 -6.50 -23.67
C HIS A 229 -0.62 -5.41 -22.83
N ILE A 230 -0.11 -5.09 -21.64
CA ILE A 230 -0.61 -3.98 -20.80
C ILE A 230 -0.27 -2.64 -21.45
N PHE A 231 0.91 -2.60 -22.07
CA PHE A 231 1.46 -1.38 -22.64
C PHE A 231 0.92 -1.07 -24.04
N ASN A 232 0.55 -2.09 -24.82
CA ASN A 232 -0.09 -1.92 -26.13
C ASN A 232 -1.39 -1.11 -25.99
N SER A 233 -2.19 -1.32 -24.93
CA SER A 233 -3.39 -0.50 -24.67
C SER A 233 -3.08 0.98 -24.39
N PHE A 234 -1.89 1.31 -23.85
CA PHE A 234 -1.42 2.70 -23.64
C PHE A 234 -0.78 3.26 -24.92
N LEU A 235 -0.04 2.44 -25.66
CA LEU A 235 0.52 2.76 -26.96
C LEU A 235 -0.58 3.05 -27.98
N ASP A 236 -1.69 2.30 -27.95
CA ASP A 236 -2.90 2.53 -28.75
C ASP A 236 -3.55 3.87 -28.43
N GLN A 237 -3.51 4.31 -27.15
CA GLN A 237 -3.98 5.64 -26.74
C GLN A 237 -3.03 6.76 -27.19
N VAL A 238 -1.72 6.53 -27.12
CA VAL A 238 -0.67 7.43 -27.63
C VAL A 238 -0.79 7.59 -29.14
N ILE A 239 -0.97 6.51 -29.88
CA ILE A 239 -1.11 6.50 -31.34
C ILE A 239 -2.47 7.11 -31.75
N ALA A 240 -3.55 6.86 -31.01
CA ALA A 240 -4.84 7.52 -31.23
C ALA A 240 -4.80 9.04 -30.96
N LYS A 241 -3.97 9.52 -30.01
CA LYS A 241 -3.76 10.97 -29.77
C LYS A 241 -2.76 11.58 -30.75
N ALA A 242 -1.71 10.86 -31.15
CA ALA A 242 -0.75 11.28 -32.17
C ALA A 242 -1.36 11.35 -33.58
N GLY A 243 -2.29 10.45 -33.90
CA GLY A 243 -3.10 10.49 -35.14
C GLY A 243 -4.07 11.68 -35.21
N ARG A 244 -4.38 12.33 -34.07
CA ARG A 244 -5.15 13.58 -34.03
C ARG A 244 -4.30 14.85 -34.18
N LEU A 245 -2.98 14.73 -33.99
CA LEU A 245 -2.03 15.86 -34.01
C LEU A 245 -1.13 15.89 -35.25
N SER A 246 -1.05 14.80 -36.02
CA SER A 246 -0.30 14.76 -37.28
C SER A 246 -1.23 14.98 -38.47
N SER A 247 -1.37 16.23 -38.89
CA SER A 247 -2.02 16.57 -40.16
C SER A 247 -1.09 16.48 -41.37
N ASP A 248 0.11 15.90 -41.28
CA ASP A 248 0.95 15.70 -42.45
C ASP A 248 1.81 14.42 -42.39
N VAL A 249 1.44 13.52 -43.31
CA VAL A 249 2.23 12.51 -44.03
C VAL A 249 3.10 11.55 -43.21
N VAL A 250 2.48 10.44 -42.77
CA VAL A 250 3.02 9.08 -42.97
C VAL A 250 1.81 8.16 -43.26
N ASP A 251 1.91 7.31 -44.29
CA ASP A 251 0.81 6.53 -44.88
C ASP A 251 -0.15 5.88 -43.87
N ASN A 252 -1.27 6.56 -43.68
CA ASN A 252 -2.33 6.26 -42.74
C ASN A 252 -3.27 5.16 -43.24
N GLU A 253 -3.34 4.89 -44.56
CA GLU A 253 -4.36 3.98 -45.13
C GLU A 253 -4.16 2.51 -44.71
N ALA A 254 -2.93 1.99 -44.74
CA ALA A 254 -2.65 0.62 -44.31
C ALA A 254 -2.84 0.40 -42.80
N LEU A 255 -2.58 1.45 -42.01
CA LEU A 255 -2.77 1.47 -40.56
C LEU A 255 -4.27 1.55 -40.21
N ILE A 256 -5.02 2.38 -40.94
CA ILE A 256 -6.48 2.52 -40.83
C ILE A 256 -7.17 1.20 -41.17
N THR A 257 -6.77 0.49 -42.23
CA THR A 257 -7.44 -0.76 -42.63
C THR A 257 -7.15 -1.93 -41.68
N GLN A 258 -5.97 -2.01 -41.05
CA GLN A 258 -5.69 -3.02 -40.01
C GLN A 258 -6.39 -2.69 -38.68
N VAL A 259 -6.54 -1.41 -38.37
CA VAL A 259 -7.25 -0.90 -37.19
C VAL A 259 -8.77 -1.09 -37.35
N GLU A 260 -9.33 -0.86 -38.53
CA GLU A 260 -10.75 -1.11 -38.88
C GLU A 260 -11.15 -2.59 -38.75
N LEU A 261 -10.24 -3.51 -39.06
CA LEU A 261 -10.46 -4.97 -38.99
C LEU A 261 -10.52 -5.54 -37.56
N LEU A 262 -9.93 -4.88 -36.57
CA LEU A 262 -10.01 -5.31 -35.16
C LEU A 262 -10.98 -4.43 -34.34
N CYS A 263 -11.24 -3.20 -34.79
CA CYS A 263 -12.43 -2.43 -34.42
C CYS A 263 -13.74 -3.19 -34.70
N ALA A 264 -13.74 -4.16 -35.61
CA ALA A 264 -14.90 -5.01 -35.90
C ALA A 264 -15.23 -6.05 -34.80
N ALA A 265 -14.37 -6.30 -33.82
CA ALA A 265 -14.55 -7.34 -32.79
C ALA A 265 -14.98 -6.86 -31.39
N GLY A 266 -15.30 -5.57 -31.21
CA GLY A 266 -16.10 -5.09 -30.07
C GLY A 266 -15.36 -4.26 -29.00
N THR A 267 -15.36 -2.94 -29.24
CA THR A 267 -15.61 -1.82 -28.29
C THR A 267 -14.90 -1.72 -26.93
N TYR A 268 -14.11 -0.64 -26.84
CA TYR A 268 -13.55 0.03 -25.67
C TYR A 268 -14.53 0.25 -24.50
N ASN A 269 -14.06 -0.01 -23.27
CA ASN A 269 -14.00 0.93 -22.12
C ASN A 269 -13.86 0.19 -20.76
N SER A 270 -12.85 -0.68 -20.62
CA SER A 270 -12.60 -1.42 -19.36
C SER A 270 -11.20 -1.20 -18.79
N ALA A 271 -10.17 -0.95 -19.60
CA ALA A 271 -8.79 -0.82 -19.12
C ALA A 271 -8.49 0.50 -18.39
N ALA A 272 -9.00 1.64 -18.87
CA ALA A 272 -8.86 2.94 -18.18
C ALA A 272 -9.70 3.00 -16.89
N LYS A 273 -10.90 2.39 -16.91
CA LYS A 273 -11.71 2.18 -15.71
C LYS A 273 -11.03 1.22 -14.71
N LYS A 274 -10.34 0.18 -15.20
CA LYS A 274 -9.57 -0.78 -14.41
C LYS A 274 -8.31 -0.15 -13.79
N ALA A 275 -7.61 0.73 -14.48
CA ALA A 275 -6.47 1.47 -13.92
C ALA A 275 -6.89 2.52 -12.86
N LEU A 276 -8.03 3.19 -13.05
CA LEU A 276 -8.67 4.03 -12.03
C LEU A 276 -9.25 3.19 -10.86
N PHE A 277 -9.75 1.98 -11.11
CA PHE A 277 -10.20 1.04 -10.07
C PHE A 277 -9.05 0.41 -9.27
N GLU A 278 -7.90 0.16 -9.90
CA GLU A 278 -6.69 -0.33 -9.24
C GLU A 278 -6.10 0.73 -8.31
N SER A 279 -6.24 2.02 -8.64
CA SER A 279 -5.97 3.14 -7.70
C SER A 279 -7.10 3.37 -6.67
N SER A 280 -8.34 2.97 -6.98
CA SER A 280 -9.46 2.91 -6.04
C SER A 280 -9.36 1.73 -5.06
N SER A 281 -8.49 0.75 -5.32
CA SER A 281 -8.40 -0.49 -4.55
C SER A 281 -7.93 -0.26 -3.10
N MET A 282 -7.26 0.87 -2.87
CA MET A 282 -6.89 1.36 -1.54
C MET A 282 -7.96 2.23 -0.88
N PHE A 283 -9.07 2.56 -1.54
CA PHE A 283 -10.07 3.48 -0.98
C PHE A 283 -10.78 2.84 0.21
N LEU A 284 -11.32 1.61 0.05
CA LEU A 284 -11.92 0.88 1.18
C LEU A 284 -10.89 0.60 2.28
N VAL A 285 -9.67 0.23 1.91
CA VAL A 285 -8.56 0.02 2.85
C VAL A 285 -8.29 1.28 3.66
N GLY A 286 -8.16 2.44 3.00
CA GLY A 286 -7.91 3.73 3.64
C GLY A 286 -9.06 4.20 4.51
N VAL A 287 -10.31 4.00 4.07
CA VAL A 287 -11.51 4.29 4.88
C VAL A 287 -11.51 3.46 6.15
N VAL A 288 -11.24 2.16 6.04
CA VAL A 288 -11.27 1.26 7.19
C VAL A 288 -10.08 1.51 8.11
N GLN A 289 -8.85 1.62 7.59
CA GLN A 289 -7.65 1.88 8.38
C GLN A 289 -7.66 3.24 9.07
N SER A 290 -8.18 4.29 8.44
CA SER A 290 -8.29 5.63 9.05
C SER A 290 -9.27 5.68 10.22
N ALA A 291 -10.30 4.82 10.20
CA ALA A 291 -11.29 4.73 11.27
C ALA A 291 -10.86 3.79 12.42
N GLY A 292 -9.85 2.94 12.17
CA GLY A 292 -9.38 1.93 13.13
C GLY A 292 -10.40 0.81 13.37
N SER A 293 -10.02 -0.18 14.18
CA SER A 293 -10.82 -1.41 14.38
C SER A 293 -12.19 -1.18 15.00
N SER A 294 -12.35 -0.09 15.75
CA SER A 294 -13.63 0.36 16.32
C SER A 294 -14.73 0.57 15.28
N CYS A 295 -14.40 0.87 14.02
CA CYS A 295 -15.40 1.05 12.99
C CYS A 295 -16.15 -0.22 12.64
N THR A 296 -15.56 -1.40 12.91
CA THR A 296 -16.19 -2.70 12.73
C THR A 296 -16.85 -3.23 14.01
N ALA A 297 -16.91 -2.45 15.09
CA ALA A 297 -17.49 -2.90 16.36
C ALA A 297 -19.00 -3.21 16.24
N THR A 298 -19.74 -2.38 15.49
CA THR A 298 -21.17 -2.59 15.20
C THR A 298 -21.47 -2.29 13.73
N GLU A 299 -22.56 -2.85 13.20
CA GLU A 299 -22.99 -2.61 11.82
C GLU A 299 -23.32 -1.13 11.58
N GLU A 300 -23.94 -0.45 12.55
CA GLU A 300 -24.27 0.97 12.46
C GLU A 300 -23.01 1.83 12.38
N ALA A 301 -22.00 1.53 13.20
CA ALA A 301 -20.74 2.26 13.19
C ALA A 301 -20.07 2.14 11.82
N PHE A 302 -20.04 0.92 11.26
CA PHE A 302 -19.42 0.71 9.96
C PHE A 302 -20.21 1.36 8.81
N ARG A 303 -21.55 1.25 8.83
CA ARG A 303 -22.43 1.93 7.86
C ARG A 303 -22.25 3.45 7.90
N SER A 304 -22.18 4.05 9.09
CA SER A 304 -21.94 5.48 9.25
C SER A 304 -20.64 5.91 8.61
N ARG A 305 -19.55 5.14 8.80
CA ARG A 305 -18.24 5.45 8.20
C ARG A 305 -18.22 5.35 6.68
N LEU A 306 -18.88 4.33 6.12
CA LEU A 306 -19.02 4.23 4.67
C LEU A 306 -19.81 5.42 4.09
N ASN A 307 -20.86 5.87 4.79
CA ASN A 307 -21.65 7.03 4.38
C ASN A 307 -20.84 8.34 4.48
N ASP A 308 -20.07 8.54 5.56
CA ASP A 308 -19.22 9.74 5.74
C ASP A 308 -18.23 9.91 4.58
N MET A 309 -17.77 8.79 4.01
CA MET A 309 -16.80 8.73 2.90
C MET A 309 -17.46 8.58 1.52
N ALA A 310 -18.78 8.79 1.44
CA ALA A 310 -19.58 8.68 0.22
C ALA A 310 -19.50 7.30 -0.50
N MET A 311 -19.17 6.22 0.22
CA MET A 311 -19.17 4.84 -0.29
C MET A 311 -20.57 4.22 -0.22
N THR A 312 -21.49 4.77 -1.00
CA THR A 312 -22.90 4.33 -0.99
C THR A 312 -23.26 3.41 -2.14
N GLU A 313 -22.51 3.44 -3.24
CA GLU A 313 -22.79 2.67 -4.45
C GLU A 313 -22.18 1.26 -4.39
N ALA A 314 -22.90 0.26 -4.91
CA ALA A 314 -22.43 -1.12 -4.99
C ALA A 314 -21.11 -1.27 -5.78
N ALA A 315 -20.89 -0.38 -6.77
CA ALA A 315 -19.67 -0.34 -7.58
C ALA A 315 -18.41 -0.07 -6.74
N CYS A 316 -18.54 0.56 -5.57
CA CYS A 316 -17.43 0.81 -4.65
C CYS A 316 -16.94 -0.47 -3.94
N PHE A 317 -17.66 -1.59 -4.06
CA PHE A 317 -17.37 -2.83 -3.36
C PHE A 317 -17.15 -3.96 -4.37
N THR A 318 -15.97 -3.99 -5.00
CA THR A 318 -15.58 -5.07 -5.92
C THR A 318 -14.80 -6.15 -5.19
N PRO A 319 -14.74 -7.38 -5.75
CA PRO A 319 -14.02 -8.47 -5.11
C PRO A 319 -12.55 -8.16 -4.73
N PRO A 320 -11.74 -7.51 -5.58
CA PRO A 320 -10.37 -7.12 -5.21
C PRO A 320 -10.31 -6.11 -4.05
N MET A 321 -11.23 -5.14 -4.01
CA MET A 321 -11.28 -4.12 -2.94
C MET A 321 -11.59 -4.75 -1.59
N VAL A 322 -12.58 -5.64 -1.57
CA VAL A 322 -12.99 -6.32 -0.34
C VAL A 322 -11.89 -7.26 0.14
N ALA A 323 -11.22 -7.97 -0.78
CA ALA A 323 -10.07 -8.82 -0.44
C ALA A 323 -8.91 -8.01 0.16
N LEU A 324 -8.52 -6.89 -0.45
CA LEU A 324 -7.46 -6.02 0.08
C LEU A 324 -7.82 -5.39 1.42
N ALA A 325 -9.08 -4.98 1.60
CA ALA A 325 -9.57 -4.52 2.91
C ALA A 325 -9.47 -5.63 3.96
N LEU A 326 -9.85 -6.86 3.63
CA LEU A 326 -9.69 -8.01 4.54
C LEU A 326 -8.22 -8.28 4.87
N ILE A 327 -7.34 -8.31 3.87
CA ILE A 327 -5.89 -8.48 4.06
C ILE A 327 -5.35 -7.43 5.03
N SER A 328 -5.80 -6.18 4.90
CA SER A 328 -5.39 -5.08 5.77
C SER A 328 -5.75 -5.28 7.25
N PHE A 329 -6.72 -6.15 7.57
CA PHE A 329 -7.08 -6.47 8.95
C PHE A 329 -6.12 -7.50 9.58
N LEU A 330 -5.41 -8.28 8.75
CA LEU A 330 -4.62 -9.45 9.16
C LEU A 330 -3.24 -9.06 9.69
N ASP A 331 -2.66 -7.98 9.16
CA ASP A 331 -1.46 -7.31 9.70
C ASP A 331 -1.69 -6.78 11.12
N GLY A 332 -2.96 -6.61 11.48
CA GLY A 332 -3.56 -6.34 12.79
C GLY A 332 -3.04 -5.11 13.54
N GLY A 333 -3.96 -4.58 14.33
CA GLY A 333 -3.65 -3.72 15.46
C GLY A 333 -2.60 -4.32 16.41
N PRO A 334 -2.27 -3.57 17.47
CA PRO A 334 -0.92 -3.45 18.01
C PRO A 334 -0.25 -4.80 18.29
N ASN A 335 0.89 -5.01 17.66
CA ASN A 335 1.74 -6.19 17.85
C ASN A 335 2.37 -6.16 19.27
N LYS A 336 2.71 -7.31 19.87
CA LYS A 336 3.47 -7.35 21.14
C LYS A 336 4.81 -6.62 21.05
N ALA A 337 5.40 -6.55 19.85
CA ALA A 337 6.57 -5.71 19.54
C ALA A 337 6.25 -4.20 19.59
N SER A 338 5.04 -3.78 19.21
CA SER A 338 4.56 -2.39 19.34
C SER A 338 4.24 -2.04 20.79
N VAL A 339 3.77 -3.00 21.59
CA VAL A 339 3.62 -2.87 23.04
C VAL A 339 5.00 -2.78 23.71
N GLN A 340 6.00 -3.52 23.24
CA GLN A 340 7.37 -3.44 23.74
C GLN A 340 8.07 -2.13 23.31
N ALA A 341 7.80 -1.63 22.10
CA ALA A 341 8.23 -0.31 21.65
C ALA A 341 7.55 0.83 22.44
N LYS A 342 6.26 0.71 22.75
CA LYS A 342 5.54 1.61 23.67
C LYS A 342 6.08 1.48 25.11
N ARG A 343 6.44 0.29 25.58
CA ARG A 343 7.08 0.07 26.90
C ARG A 343 8.48 0.68 26.98
N HIS A 344 9.29 0.60 25.93
CA HIS A 344 10.59 1.26 25.86
C HIS A 344 10.44 2.80 25.81
N ALA A 345 9.47 3.31 25.02
CA ALA A 345 9.17 4.74 24.96
C ALA A 345 8.51 5.30 26.24
N SER A 346 7.95 4.43 27.09
CA SER A 346 7.41 4.78 28.42
C SER A 346 8.45 4.64 29.52
N PHE A 347 9.38 3.68 29.43
CA PHE A 347 10.49 3.51 30.40
C PHE A 347 11.50 4.66 30.34
N GLU A 348 11.71 5.29 29.18
CA GLU A 348 12.52 6.52 29.08
C GLU A 348 11.79 7.79 29.52
N ARG A 349 10.45 7.77 29.63
CA ARG A 349 9.62 8.94 29.97
C ARG A 349 9.19 9.02 31.43
N ALA A 350 9.16 7.90 32.12
CA ALA A 350 8.83 7.83 33.53
C ALA A 350 10.09 7.48 34.33
N GLY A 351 10.54 8.38 35.20
CA GLY A 351 11.52 8.03 36.23
C GLY A 351 11.02 6.86 37.09
N PRO A 352 11.88 6.28 37.95
CA PRO A 352 11.56 5.05 38.68
C PRO A 352 10.32 5.25 39.55
N GLY A 353 9.25 4.49 39.31
CA GLY A 353 8.09 4.42 40.22
C GLY A 353 6.69 4.60 39.63
N VAL A 354 6.48 4.62 38.32
CA VAL A 354 5.12 4.72 37.75
C VAL A 354 4.57 3.31 37.48
N SER A 355 3.70 2.86 38.37
CA SER A 355 2.92 1.62 38.20
C SER A 355 2.07 1.66 36.93
N GLU A 356 1.86 0.47 36.34
CA GLU A 356 1.15 0.19 35.10
C GLU A 356 -0.07 1.10 34.87
N LEU A 357 0.02 1.96 33.84
CA LEU A 357 -1.15 2.61 33.26
C LEU A 357 -1.83 1.60 32.33
N ASP A 358 -3.09 1.28 32.61
CA ASP A 358 -3.93 0.43 31.76
C ASP A 358 -3.98 1.00 30.34
N VAL A 359 -3.26 0.36 29.42
CA VAL A 359 -3.37 0.64 27.98
C VAL A 359 -4.67 0.01 27.51
N ILE A 360 -5.68 0.84 27.21
CA ILE A 360 -6.90 0.38 26.55
C ILE A 360 -6.49 -0.14 25.17
N GLU A 361 -6.51 -1.45 24.99
CA GLU A 361 -6.29 -2.09 23.70
C GLU A 361 -7.50 -1.83 22.79
N ASP A 362 -7.26 -1.35 21.57
CA ASP A 362 -8.33 -1.26 20.57
C ASP A 362 -8.87 -2.67 20.29
N PRO A 363 -10.21 -2.86 20.22
CA PRO A 363 -10.79 -4.17 19.99
C PRO A 363 -10.34 -4.74 18.64
N PRO A 364 -10.25 -6.07 18.47
CA PRO A 364 -9.86 -6.65 17.19
C PRO A 364 -10.88 -6.34 16.09
N TRP A 365 -10.42 -6.35 14.83
CA TRP A 365 -11.30 -6.21 13.67
C TRP A 365 -12.37 -7.31 13.64
N ASN A 366 -13.63 -6.91 13.46
CA ASN A 366 -14.77 -7.84 13.39
C ASN A 366 -15.11 -8.16 11.93
N GLY A 367 -14.64 -9.31 11.46
CA GLY A 367 -14.86 -9.76 10.08
C GLY A 367 -16.32 -10.01 9.73
N LYS A 368 -17.13 -10.44 10.71
CA LYS A 368 -18.57 -10.66 10.53
C LYS A 368 -19.31 -9.35 10.25
N VAL A 369 -19.08 -8.31 11.06
CA VAL A 369 -19.69 -6.98 10.84
C VAL A 369 -19.26 -6.41 9.49
N PHE A 370 -17.97 -6.51 9.18
CA PHE A 370 -17.45 -6.06 7.89
C PHE A 370 -18.18 -6.75 6.73
N ALA A 371 -18.19 -8.07 6.68
CA ALA A 371 -18.80 -8.82 5.59
C ALA A 371 -20.32 -8.64 5.51
N SER A 372 -21.01 -8.51 6.66
CA SER A 372 -22.46 -8.25 6.73
C SER A 372 -22.81 -6.95 6.01
N VAL A 373 -22.18 -5.84 6.39
CA VAL A 373 -22.45 -4.52 5.80
C VAL A 373 -22.02 -4.46 4.32
N ILE A 374 -20.91 -5.10 3.95
CA ILE A 374 -20.49 -5.17 2.54
C ILE A 374 -21.54 -5.92 1.69
N ASN A 375 -22.08 -7.02 2.23
CA ASN A 375 -23.14 -7.79 1.58
C ASN A 375 -24.45 -7.00 1.43
N GLU A 376 -24.75 -6.07 2.32
CA GLU A 376 -25.89 -5.16 2.18
C GLU A 376 -25.64 -4.12 1.09
N ARG A 377 -24.42 -3.58 1.00
CA ARG A 377 -24.06 -2.55 0.01
C ARG A 377 -23.93 -3.11 -1.40
N ASN A 378 -23.41 -4.33 -1.53
CA ASN A 378 -23.34 -5.04 -2.80
C ASN A 378 -23.84 -6.49 -2.63
N PRO A 379 -25.16 -6.72 -2.75
CA PRO A 379 -25.74 -8.06 -2.62
C PRO A 379 -25.28 -9.07 -3.69
N ASN A 380 -24.74 -8.57 -4.81
CA ASN A 380 -24.29 -9.37 -5.95
C ASN A 380 -22.77 -9.64 -5.92
N LEU A 381 -22.07 -9.24 -4.85
CA LEU A 381 -20.64 -9.47 -4.71
C LEU A 381 -20.31 -10.97 -4.74
N ASP A 382 -19.40 -11.36 -5.62
CA ASP A 382 -18.93 -12.75 -5.67
C ASP A 382 -17.81 -13.00 -4.66
N TRP A 383 -18.17 -13.62 -3.54
CA TRP A 383 -17.22 -13.99 -2.49
C TRP A 383 -16.26 -15.12 -2.88
N TYR A 384 -16.55 -15.89 -3.94
CA TYR A 384 -15.56 -16.79 -4.50
C TYR A 384 -14.44 -16.02 -5.21
N GLU A 385 -14.78 -14.97 -5.95
CA GLU A 385 -13.76 -14.07 -6.51
C GLU A 385 -13.02 -13.33 -5.38
N VAL A 386 -13.70 -12.88 -4.31
CA VAL A 386 -13.01 -12.28 -3.14
C VAL A 386 -11.96 -13.24 -2.59
N PHE A 387 -12.31 -14.52 -2.45
CA PHE A 387 -11.38 -15.55 -2.01
C PHE A 387 -10.19 -15.74 -2.96
N ASP A 388 -10.44 -15.78 -4.28
CA ASP A 388 -9.37 -15.86 -5.28
C ASP A 388 -8.41 -14.65 -5.19
N ARG A 389 -8.92 -13.48 -4.84
CA ARG A 389 -8.13 -12.24 -4.69
C ARG A 389 -7.34 -12.15 -3.37
N LEU A 390 -7.49 -13.12 -2.46
CA LEU A 390 -6.62 -13.23 -1.28
C LEU A 390 -5.21 -13.71 -1.64
N ASP A 391 -5.01 -14.25 -2.85
CA ASP A 391 -3.70 -14.56 -3.41
C ASP A 391 -2.94 -13.27 -3.73
N ASP A 392 -2.43 -12.64 -2.68
CA ASP A 392 -1.71 -11.37 -2.69
C ASP A 392 -0.43 -11.45 -1.83
N ILE A 393 0.57 -10.64 -2.15
CA ILE A 393 1.84 -10.58 -1.43
C ILE A 393 1.72 -10.08 0.01
N GLN A 394 0.70 -9.26 0.31
CA GLN A 394 0.45 -8.71 1.64
C GLN A 394 -0.35 -9.67 2.53
N MET A 395 -0.86 -10.76 1.98
CA MET A 395 -1.67 -11.73 2.71
C MET A 395 -0.78 -12.60 3.61
N LEU A 396 -0.69 -12.27 4.90
CA LEU A 396 0.03 -13.06 5.89
C LEU A 396 -0.80 -13.27 7.16
N ILE A 397 -1.02 -14.53 7.53
CA ILE A 397 -1.72 -14.89 8.76
C ILE A 397 -0.73 -15.43 9.78
N THR A 398 -0.39 -14.58 10.73
CA THR A 398 0.58 -14.90 11.80
C THR A 398 -0.08 -15.06 13.17
N ARG A 399 -1.36 -14.70 13.30
CA ARG A 399 -2.10 -14.74 14.56
C ARG A 399 -3.42 -15.46 14.40
N ARG A 400 -3.81 -16.18 15.45
CA ARG A 400 -5.13 -16.78 15.60
C ARG A 400 -6.27 -15.76 15.41
N GLN A 401 -6.14 -14.56 15.96
CA GLN A 401 -7.17 -13.52 15.80
C GLN A 401 -7.35 -13.10 14.32
N SER A 402 -6.26 -13.00 13.55
CA SER A 402 -6.33 -12.71 12.12
C SER A 402 -7.07 -13.82 11.38
N LEU A 403 -6.83 -15.09 11.74
CA LEU A 403 -7.58 -16.22 11.19
C LEU A 403 -9.08 -16.13 11.54
N ILE A 404 -9.43 -15.85 12.79
CA ILE A 404 -10.83 -15.69 13.22
C ILE A 404 -11.51 -14.60 12.39
N THR A 405 -10.90 -13.41 12.30
CA THR A 405 -11.43 -12.29 11.53
C THR A 405 -11.64 -12.67 10.06
N LEU A 406 -10.68 -13.34 9.43
CA LEU A 406 -10.80 -13.78 8.04
C LEU A 406 -11.92 -14.80 7.85
N ILE A 407 -11.97 -15.83 8.69
CA ILE A 407 -12.94 -16.92 8.58
C ILE A 407 -14.35 -16.42 8.85
N ASP A 408 -14.54 -15.54 9.84
CA ASP A 408 -15.83 -14.92 10.12
C ASP A 408 -16.30 -14.06 8.94
N ALA A 409 -15.40 -13.29 8.32
CA ALA A 409 -15.72 -12.51 7.13
C ALA A 409 -16.10 -13.42 5.96
N LEU A 410 -15.33 -14.47 5.68
CA LEU A 410 -15.61 -15.39 4.57
C LEU A 410 -16.92 -16.16 4.78
N ARG A 411 -17.17 -16.70 5.98
CA ARG A 411 -18.43 -17.40 6.31
C ARG A 411 -19.64 -16.47 6.17
N THR A 412 -19.55 -15.26 6.71
CA THR A 412 -20.62 -14.26 6.62
C THR A 412 -20.83 -13.78 5.19
N GLY A 413 -19.74 -13.62 4.44
CA GLY A 413 -19.72 -13.22 3.05
C GLY A 413 -20.40 -14.22 2.13
N LEU A 414 -19.99 -15.50 2.24
CA LEU A 414 -20.53 -16.62 1.46
C LEU A 414 -22.00 -16.94 1.79
N ARG A 415 -22.49 -16.53 2.96
CA ARG A 415 -23.86 -16.83 3.45
C ARG A 415 -24.09 -18.34 3.47
N GLU A 416 -25.07 -18.84 2.72
CA GLU A 416 -25.39 -20.27 2.60
C GLU A 416 -24.48 -21.02 1.62
N LYS A 417 -23.61 -20.33 0.86
CA LYS A 417 -22.73 -20.98 -0.12
C LYS A 417 -21.61 -21.74 0.59
N PRO A 418 -21.23 -22.94 0.12
CA PRO A 418 -20.14 -23.70 0.72
C PRO A 418 -18.79 -23.00 0.55
N PHE A 419 -17.91 -23.17 1.53
CA PHE A 419 -16.54 -22.68 1.46
C PHE A 419 -15.80 -23.31 0.26
N PRO A 420 -15.03 -22.52 -0.51
CA PRO A 420 -14.37 -23.02 -1.72
C PRO A 420 -13.09 -23.80 -1.41
N ILE A 421 -13.21 -24.97 -0.78
CA ILE A 421 -12.04 -25.75 -0.35
C ILE A 421 -11.09 -26.11 -1.50
N ALA A 422 -11.62 -26.39 -2.70
CA ALA A 422 -10.80 -26.68 -3.88
C ALA A 422 -9.89 -25.51 -4.29
N ARG A 423 -10.34 -24.25 -4.09
CA ARG A 423 -9.55 -23.04 -4.38
C ARG A 423 -8.44 -22.83 -3.36
N LEU A 424 -8.61 -23.33 -2.13
CA LEU A 424 -7.55 -23.32 -1.11
C LEU A 424 -6.39 -24.24 -1.50
N TYR A 425 -6.67 -25.39 -2.12
CA TYR A 425 -5.64 -26.35 -2.57
C TYR A 425 -5.05 -26.02 -3.94
N ALA A 426 -5.74 -25.23 -4.76
CA ALA A 426 -5.20 -24.77 -6.04
C ALA A 426 -3.88 -24.00 -5.85
N LYS A 427 -3.01 -24.00 -6.87
CA LYS A 427 -1.73 -23.29 -6.79
C LYS A 427 -1.94 -21.77 -6.78
N TRP A 428 -1.60 -21.13 -5.67
CA TRP A 428 -1.56 -19.67 -5.55
C TRP A 428 -0.27 -19.12 -6.18
N ARG A 429 -0.33 -17.89 -6.68
CA ARG A 429 0.80 -17.10 -7.18
C ARG A 429 1.75 -16.74 -6.03
N TYR A 430 1.20 -16.34 -4.88
CA TYR A 430 1.96 -15.98 -3.68
C TYR A 430 1.93 -17.13 -2.68
N ARG A 431 2.90 -18.04 -2.84
CA ARG A 431 2.97 -19.28 -2.05
C ARG A 431 3.16 -19.07 -0.56
N GLU A 432 3.89 -18.03 -0.17
CA GLU A 432 4.06 -17.66 1.24
C GLU A 432 2.73 -17.31 1.91
N ALA A 433 1.87 -16.58 1.20
CA ALA A 433 0.53 -16.24 1.65
C ALA A 433 -0.32 -17.50 1.86
N GLN A 434 -0.36 -18.37 0.85
CA GLN A 434 -1.08 -19.64 0.90
C GLN A 434 -0.59 -20.51 2.08
N LEU A 435 0.74 -20.67 2.23
CA LEU A 435 1.31 -21.47 3.31
C LEU A 435 1.02 -20.86 4.69
N SER A 436 1.01 -19.53 4.83
CA SER A 436 0.66 -18.87 6.10
C SER A 436 -0.78 -19.18 6.52
N LEU A 437 -1.72 -19.15 5.57
CA LEU A 437 -3.12 -19.50 5.79
C LEU A 437 -3.29 -20.98 6.17
N ILE A 438 -2.66 -21.88 5.41
CA ILE A 438 -2.67 -23.33 5.69
C ILE A 438 -2.10 -23.63 7.07
N THR A 439 -0.93 -23.06 7.39
CA THR A 439 -0.28 -23.24 8.69
C THR A 439 -1.21 -22.81 9.82
N SER A 440 -1.81 -21.62 9.70
CA SER A 440 -2.71 -21.09 10.72
C SER A 440 -3.98 -21.95 10.90
N MET A 441 -4.56 -22.48 9.82
CA MET A 441 -5.71 -23.39 9.86
C MET A 441 -5.37 -24.72 10.55
N VAL A 442 -4.22 -25.31 10.22
CA VAL A 442 -3.76 -26.58 10.82
C VAL A 442 -3.48 -26.42 12.32
N GLU A 443 -2.93 -25.27 12.73
CA GLU A 443 -2.68 -24.95 14.14
C GLU A 443 -3.96 -24.60 14.92
N ASN A 444 -5.03 -24.18 14.25
CA ASN A 444 -6.27 -23.70 14.87
C ASN A 444 -7.53 -24.37 14.27
N PRO A 445 -7.64 -25.71 14.35
CA PRO A 445 -8.74 -26.46 13.72
C PRO A 445 -10.10 -26.21 14.39
N ASP A 446 -10.11 -25.61 15.58
CA ASP A 446 -11.32 -25.14 16.26
C ASP A 446 -11.93 -23.88 15.62
N VAL A 447 -11.11 -23.06 14.95
CA VAL A 447 -11.58 -21.91 14.14
C VAL A 447 -12.02 -22.38 12.76
N PHE A 448 -11.17 -23.17 12.10
CA PHE A 448 -11.43 -23.72 10.78
C PHE A 448 -10.69 -25.05 10.62
N CYS A 449 -11.43 -26.15 10.44
CA CYS A 449 -10.83 -27.45 10.15
C CYS A 449 -10.99 -27.78 8.67
N ILE A 450 -9.87 -28.05 8.01
CA ILE A 450 -9.82 -28.44 6.60
C ILE A 450 -10.59 -29.76 6.38
N ALA A 451 -10.60 -30.66 7.37
CA ALA A 451 -11.30 -31.94 7.32
C ALA A 451 -12.83 -31.84 7.40
N ASP A 452 -13.38 -30.67 7.74
CA ASP A 452 -14.83 -30.45 7.74
C ASP A 452 -15.41 -30.35 6.31
N PHE A 453 -14.55 -30.31 5.28
CA PHE A 453 -14.90 -30.15 3.88
C PHE A 453 -14.59 -31.43 3.07
N PRO A 454 -15.17 -31.61 1.87
CA PRO A 454 -14.89 -32.78 1.04
C PRO A 454 -13.38 -32.95 0.77
N HIS A 455 -12.84 -34.11 1.14
CA HIS A 455 -11.42 -34.48 1.02
C HIS A 455 -11.28 -35.99 0.83
N ARG A 456 -10.11 -36.44 0.36
CA ARG A 456 -9.72 -37.85 0.43
C ARG A 456 -9.19 -38.14 1.83
N THR A 457 -9.86 -39.04 2.53
CA THR A 457 -9.50 -39.38 3.92
C THR A 457 -8.43 -40.47 3.97
N VAL A 458 -7.45 -40.29 4.87
CA VAL A 458 -6.45 -41.32 5.18
C VAL A 458 -7.14 -42.54 5.84
N PRO A 459 -6.87 -43.79 5.39
CA PRO A 459 -7.52 -44.98 5.92
C PRO A 459 -6.94 -45.40 7.29
N THR A 460 -7.27 -44.63 8.34
CA THR A 460 -6.76 -44.84 9.72
C THR A 460 -7.24 -46.15 10.35
N SER A 461 -8.29 -46.79 9.82
CA SER A 461 -8.77 -48.11 10.26
C SER A 461 -7.75 -49.23 10.05
N MET A 462 -6.74 -49.02 9.21
CA MET A 462 -5.64 -49.98 9.00
C MET A 462 -4.56 -49.88 10.09
N LEU A 463 -4.62 -48.89 10.97
CA LEU A 463 -3.63 -48.68 12.03
C LEU A 463 -3.91 -49.59 13.22
N LYS A 464 -2.85 -50.20 13.75
CA LYS A 464 -2.92 -51.03 14.97
C LYS A 464 -3.38 -50.22 16.19
N ASN A 465 -2.94 -48.97 16.27
CA ASN A 465 -3.39 -48.00 17.27
C ASN A 465 -4.23 -46.94 16.55
N MET A 466 -5.55 -47.10 16.60
CA MET A 466 -6.43 -46.07 16.04
C MET A 466 -6.27 -44.78 16.84
N PRO A 467 -6.02 -43.64 16.16
CA PRO A 467 -5.99 -42.36 16.84
C PRO A 467 -7.33 -42.06 17.50
N HIS A 468 -7.33 -41.30 18.58
CA HIS A 468 -8.57 -40.87 19.20
C HIS A 468 -9.40 -40.02 18.20
N GLU A 469 -10.62 -40.45 17.89
CA GLU A 469 -11.50 -39.75 16.92
C GLU A 469 -11.77 -38.28 17.29
N ASN A 470 -11.60 -37.92 18.56
CA ASN A 470 -11.81 -36.56 19.07
C ASN A 470 -10.55 -35.67 19.04
N ASP A 471 -9.41 -36.14 18.54
CA ASP A 471 -8.21 -35.27 18.40
C ASP A 471 -8.39 -34.30 17.23
N ARG A 472 -8.95 -33.13 17.53
CA ARG A 472 -9.21 -32.08 16.54
C ARG A 472 -7.93 -31.56 15.87
N LEU A 473 -6.77 -31.70 16.51
CA LEU A 473 -5.47 -31.32 15.92
C LEU A 473 -5.01 -32.35 14.88
N LEU A 474 -5.43 -33.62 15.00
CA LEU A 474 -5.13 -34.66 14.03
C LEU A 474 -5.98 -34.52 12.76
N ALA A 475 -7.24 -34.10 12.88
CA ALA A 475 -8.21 -34.12 11.78
C ALA A 475 -7.70 -33.53 10.45
N PRO A 476 -7.03 -32.35 10.39
CA PRO A 476 -6.48 -31.83 9.14
C PRO A 476 -5.49 -32.78 8.45
N TRP A 477 -4.72 -33.54 9.23
CA TRP A 477 -3.71 -34.49 8.73
C TRP A 477 -4.29 -35.78 8.19
N CYS A 478 -5.59 -36.03 8.42
CA CYS A 478 -6.33 -37.08 7.73
C CYS A 478 -6.73 -36.68 6.30
N CYS A 479 -6.48 -35.44 5.86
CA CYS A 479 -6.74 -34.98 4.50
C CYS A 479 -5.52 -35.24 3.60
N VAL A 480 -5.69 -36.07 2.57
CA VAL A 480 -4.61 -36.36 1.61
C VAL A 480 -4.25 -35.10 0.81
N GLU A 481 -5.22 -34.27 0.45
CA GLU A 481 -5.01 -33.00 -0.27
C GLU A 481 -4.10 -32.02 0.47
N LEU A 482 -4.17 -31.98 1.82
CA LEU A 482 -3.27 -31.17 2.62
C LEU A 482 -1.82 -31.66 2.49
N THR A 483 -1.64 -32.98 2.57
CA THR A 483 -0.31 -33.62 2.46
C THR A 483 0.28 -33.39 1.07
N GLU A 484 -0.51 -33.57 0.02
CA GLU A 484 -0.11 -33.34 -1.37
C GLU A 484 0.26 -31.86 -1.63
N LEU A 485 -0.50 -30.92 -1.08
CA LEU A 485 -0.20 -29.49 -1.17
C LEU A 485 1.14 -29.15 -0.49
N LEU A 486 1.37 -29.66 0.72
CA LEU A 486 2.60 -29.40 1.48
C LEU A 486 3.82 -30.05 0.81
N LEU A 487 3.70 -31.24 0.23
CA LEU A 487 4.76 -31.85 -0.58
C LEU A 487 5.10 -31.01 -1.81
N THR A 488 4.08 -30.51 -2.50
CA THR A 488 4.28 -29.62 -3.65
C THR A 488 5.03 -28.35 -3.22
N MET A 489 4.65 -27.75 -2.08
CA MET A 489 5.33 -26.58 -1.53
C MET A 489 6.75 -26.90 -1.01
N ALA A 490 7.00 -28.11 -0.52
CA ALA A 490 8.35 -28.55 -0.12
C ALA A 490 9.35 -28.59 -1.29
N GLY A 491 8.85 -28.68 -2.54
CA GLY A 491 9.66 -28.56 -3.75
C GLY A 491 9.94 -27.13 -4.20
N GLU A 492 9.34 -26.11 -3.58
CA GLU A 492 9.42 -24.71 -4.03
C GLU A 492 10.31 -23.87 -3.08
N GLN A 493 11.39 -23.27 -3.61
CA GLN A 493 12.46 -22.66 -2.81
C GLN A 493 12.00 -21.60 -1.79
N ASN A 494 10.97 -20.81 -2.12
CA ASN A 494 10.47 -19.73 -1.27
C ASN A 494 9.69 -20.22 -0.03
N VAL A 495 9.09 -21.41 -0.09
CA VAL A 495 8.25 -21.95 1.00
C VAL A 495 8.74 -23.27 1.55
N GLN A 496 9.74 -23.88 0.92
CA GLN A 496 10.30 -25.19 1.23
C GLN A 496 10.55 -25.40 2.72
N THR A 497 11.33 -24.51 3.35
CA THR A 497 11.73 -24.67 4.76
C THR A 497 10.53 -24.72 5.70
N VAL A 498 9.52 -23.89 5.47
CA VAL A 498 8.34 -23.81 6.34
C VAL A 498 7.41 -25.00 6.08
N ALA A 499 7.22 -25.40 4.82
CA ALA A 499 6.42 -26.57 4.46
C ALA A 499 7.01 -27.88 5.02
N ILE A 500 8.33 -28.07 4.87
CA ILE A 500 9.03 -29.22 5.45
C ILE A 500 8.92 -29.21 6.97
N ARG A 501 9.09 -28.06 7.62
CA ARG A 501 8.96 -27.95 9.09
C ARG A 501 7.56 -28.32 9.56
N LEU A 502 6.52 -27.89 8.84
CA LEU A 502 5.13 -28.22 9.18
C LEU A 502 4.85 -29.72 9.03
N LEU A 503 5.29 -30.33 7.91
CA LEU A 503 5.20 -31.78 7.70
C LEU A 503 6.00 -32.57 8.75
N HIS A 504 7.21 -32.12 9.09
CA HIS A 504 8.06 -32.77 10.09
C HIS A 504 7.40 -32.78 11.47
N GLY A 505 6.83 -31.65 11.90
CA GLY A 505 6.13 -31.58 13.19
C GLY A 505 4.92 -32.53 13.26
N ALA A 506 4.23 -32.74 12.14
CA ALA A 506 3.16 -33.73 12.06
C ALA A 506 3.68 -35.17 12.07
N LEU A 507 4.78 -35.42 11.37
CA LEU A 507 5.43 -36.73 11.33
C LEU A 507 5.97 -37.15 12.71
N GLU A 508 6.50 -36.21 13.49
CA GLU A 508 6.93 -36.47 14.87
C GLU A 508 5.76 -36.86 15.78
N LYS A 509 4.59 -36.25 15.58
CA LYS A 509 3.43 -36.42 16.46
C LYS A 509 2.53 -37.58 16.05
N TRP A 510 2.31 -37.78 14.76
CA TRP A 510 1.43 -38.80 14.19
C TRP A 510 2.08 -39.52 12.99
N PRO A 511 3.22 -40.21 13.21
CA PRO A 511 4.02 -40.78 12.14
C PRO A 511 3.23 -41.72 11.23
N ASP A 512 2.42 -42.61 11.82
CA ASP A 512 1.66 -43.61 11.09
C ASP A 512 0.61 -42.99 10.16
N VAL A 513 -0.07 -41.92 10.61
CA VAL A 513 -1.10 -41.23 9.81
C VAL A 513 -0.46 -40.48 8.64
N ILE A 514 0.64 -39.77 8.89
CA ILE A 514 1.35 -39.04 7.83
C ILE A 514 1.95 -40.00 6.81
N LEU A 515 2.55 -41.12 7.24
CA LEU A 515 3.07 -42.14 6.32
C LEU A 515 1.96 -42.73 5.45
N LEU A 516 0.79 -43.05 6.04
CA LEU A 516 -0.36 -43.49 5.26
C LEU A 516 -0.84 -42.43 4.27
N ALA A 517 -0.87 -41.15 4.67
CA ALA A 517 -1.22 -40.06 3.77
C ALA A 517 -0.26 -39.98 2.57
N LEU A 518 1.05 -40.09 2.82
CA LEU A 518 2.09 -40.10 1.79
C LEU A 518 1.91 -41.25 0.78
N PHE A 519 1.48 -42.43 1.23
CA PHE A 519 1.18 -43.56 0.33
C PHE A 519 -0.06 -43.34 -0.54
N GLN A 520 -0.94 -42.39 -0.18
CA GLN A 520 -2.13 -42.05 -0.96
C GLN A 520 -1.89 -40.90 -1.96
N VAL A 521 -0.75 -40.22 -1.87
CA VAL A 521 -0.35 -39.20 -2.85
C VAL A 521 0.11 -39.90 -4.13
N PRO A 522 -0.44 -39.54 -5.30
CA PRO A 522 -0.19 -40.23 -6.57
C PRO A 522 1.23 -40.07 -7.15
#